data_AF-A0A9Q8PKF5-F1
#
_entry.id   AF-A0A9Q8PKF5-F1
#
_cell.length_a   1.000
_cell.length_b   1.000
_cell.length_c   1.000
_cell.angle_alpha   90.00
_cell.angle_beta   90.00
_cell.angle_gamma   90.00
#
_symmetry.space_group_name_H-M   'P 1'
#
loop_
_entity.id
_entity.type
_entity.pdbx_description
1 polymer ?
#
loop_
_entity_poly.entity_id
_entity_poly.type
_entity_poly.pdbx_seq_one_letter_code
_entity_poly.pdbx_strand_id
1 'polypeptide(L)'
;MAPFLPGDYLTYSGIRVGAEVICYEIVAENVQILTPSGPTYIRIEDALIGVFDSQSQNIVEHADNRFIGCVSNPSAQVTIARIEVDPCTGETKDVNVGSATLKTGDIRNKWEWRAESTALQRYTREYRITASTGTGSTNGGQILAGQYVQPVTEGIFPEAVTPGRLSAKNDFSQFTHLRDGLGPDEDGNL
;
A
#
# COMPACT_ATOMS: atom_id res chain seq x y z
N MET A 1 4.26 -21.36 -1.35
CA MET A 1 3.27 -21.05 -0.30
C MET A 1 3.26 -22.15 0.73
N ALA A 2 3.23 -21.81 2.01
CA ALA A 2 3.03 -22.78 3.09
C ALA A 2 1.55 -22.76 3.51
N PRO A 3 0.97 -23.92 3.85
CA PRO A 3 -0.40 -23.98 4.34
C PRO A 3 -0.48 -23.45 5.78
N PHE A 4 -1.64 -22.88 6.15
CA PHE A 4 -1.97 -22.64 7.56
C PHE A 4 -2.18 -23.97 8.27
N LEU A 5 -1.70 -24.05 9.51
CA LEU A 5 -1.83 -25.23 10.36
C LEU A 5 -2.69 -24.93 11.59
N PRO A 6 -3.36 -25.95 12.16
CA PRO A 6 -4.04 -25.78 13.45
C PRO A 6 -3.08 -25.25 14.51
N GLY A 7 -3.44 -24.14 15.14
CA GLY A 7 -2.62 -23.45 16.15
C GLY A 7 -1.93 -22.17 15.67
N ASP A 8 -1.98 -21.86 14.37
CA ASP A 8 -1.47 -20.58 13.86
C ASP A 8 -2.33 -19.41 14.37
N TYR A 9 -1.65 -18.33 14.78
CA TYR A 9 -2.31 -17.09 15.18
C TYR A 9 -2.47 -16.19 13.96
N LEU A 10 -3.71 -16.09 13.47
CA LEU A 10 -4.03 -15.38 12.24
C LEU A 10 -4.61 -14.00 12.51
N THR A 11 -4.06 -13.01 11.83
CA THR A 11 -4.64 -11.67 11.63
C THR A 11 -5.08 -11.57 10.17
N TYR A 12 -6.21 -10.92 9.92
CA TYR A 12 -6.74 -10.79 8.56
C TYR A 12 -7.56 -9.51 8.41
N SER A 13 -7.64 -9.06 7.16
CA SER A 13 -8.45 -7.93 6.74
C SER A 13 -9.31 -8.35 5.54
N GLY A 14 -10.60 -8.05 5.59
CA GLY A 14 -11.54 -8.55 4.59
C GLY A 14 -12.97 -8.06 4.78
N ILE A 15 -13.83 -8.46 3.86
CA ILE A 15 -15.27 -8.19 3.89
C ILE A 15 -16.05 -9.48 4.19
N ARG A 16 -17.09 -9.38 5.02
CA ARG A 16 -17.96 -10.51 5.31
C ARG A 16 -19.06 -10.61 4.26
N VAL A 17 -19.16 -11.76 3.59
CA VAL A 17 -20.20 -12.07 2.61
C VAL A 17 -20.92 -13.34 3.06
N GLY A 18 -22.08 -13.16 3.68
CA GLY A 18 -22.84 -14.27 4.28
C GLY A 18 -22.07 -14.98 5.40
N ALA A 19 -21.74 -16.24 5.18
CA ALA A 19 -21.00 -17.08 6.12
C ALA A 19 -19.47 -17.02 5.93
N GLU A 20 -19.00 -16.36 4.87
CA GLU A 20 -17.59 -16.30 4.50
C GLU A 20 -17.00 -14.92 4.76
N VAL A 21 -15.66 -14.87 4.89
CA VAL A 21 -14.88 -13.64 4.87
C VAL A 21 -13.99 -13.69 3.64
N ILE A 22 -14.18 -12.73 2.74
CA ILE A 22 -13.30 -12.52 1.60
C ILE A 22 -12.16 -11.64 2.09
N CYS A 23 -11.04 -12.27 2.39
CA CYS A 23 -9.84 -11.59 2.87
C CYS A 23 -9.03 -11.07 1.69
N TYR A 24 -8.68 -9.79 1.72
CA TYR A 24 -7.64 -9.23 0.86
C TYR A 24 -6.26 -9.34 1.52
N GLU A 25 -6.20 -9.55 2.84
CA GLU A 25 -4.98 -9.79 3.58
C GLU A 25 -5.21 -10.87 4.65
N ILE A 26 -4.27 -11.80 4.79
CA ILE A 26 -4.23 -12.79 5.87
C ILE A 26 -2.77 -13.08 6.25
N VAL A 27 -2.49 -13.09 7.54
CA VAL A 27 -1.13 -13.20 8.07
C VAL A 27 -1.11 -14.15 9.25
N ALA A 28 -0.17 -15.11 9.24
CA ALA A 28 0.20 -15.89 10.42
C ALA A 28 1.34 -15.19 11.17
N GLU A 29 1.03 -14.50 12.28
CA GLU A 29 1.99 -13.62 12.97
C GLU A 29 3.09 -14.38 13.70
N ASN A 30 2.80 -15.63 14.10
CA ASN A 30 3.73 -16.50 14.83
C ASN A 30 4.74 -17.21 13.92
N VAL A 31 4.62 -17.08 12.59
CA VAL A 31 5.44 -17.81 11.62
C VAL A 31 6.17 -16.84 10.70
N GLN A 32 7.49 -16.98 10.61
CA GLN A 32 8.29 -16.31 9.59
C GLN A 32 8.76 -17.34 8.57
N ILE A 33 8.41 -17.12 7.31
CA ILE A 33 8.84 -17.96 6.20
C ILE A 33 9.81 -17.16 5.33
N LEU A 34 11.05 -17.63 5.28
CA LEU A 34 12.08 -17.05 4.41
C LEU A 34 12.13 -17.79 3.07
N THR A 35 12.32 -17.04 1.99
CA THR A 35 12.50 -17.56 0.63
C THR A 35 13.78 -16.98 0.02
N PRO A 36 14.97 -17.46 0.43
CA PRO A 36 16.24 -16.99 -0.12
C PRO A 36 16.35 -17.23 -1.63
N SER A 37 15.64 -18.24 -2.13
CA SER A 37 15.42 -18.52 -3.55
C SER A 37 13.92 -18.63 -3.84
N GLY A 38 13.52 -18.30 -5.06
CA GLY A 38 12.11 -18.27 -5.48
C GLY A 38 11.46 -16.89 -5.33
N PRO A 39 10.15 -16.80 -5.62
CA PRO A 39 9.46 -15.51 -5.63
C PRO A 39 9.29 -14.96 -4.21
N THR A 40 9.53 -13.67 -4.06
CA THR A 40 9.49 -12.96 -2.78
C THR A 40 8.05 -12.68 -2.38
N TYR A 41 7.69 -13.02 -1.15
CA TYR A 41 6.42 -12.61 -0.55
C TYR A 41 6.63 -11.29 0.19
N ILE A 42 5.67 -10.38 0.04
CA ILE A 42 5.69 -9.05 0.62
C ILE A 42 4.50 -8.95 1.57
N ARG A 43 4.74 -8.40 2.76
CA ARG A 43 3.71 -7.99 3.72
C ARG A 43 3.86 -6.50 3.96
N ILE A 44 2.73 -5.79 4.00
CA ILE A 44 2.68 -4.39 4.45
C ILE A 44 2.12 -4.37 5.87
N GLU A 45 2.84 -3.72 6.78
CA GLU A 45 2.40 -3.53 8.16
C GLU A 45 1.69 -2.19 8.33
N ASP A 46 2.13 -1.17 7.58
CA ASP A 46 1.58 0.17 7.65
C ASP A 46 1.76 0.89 6.30
N ALA A 47 0.74 1.65 5.91
CA ALA A 47 0.72 2.48 4.72
C ALA A 47 -0.08 3.75 5.00
N LEU A 48 0.64 4.86 5.16
CA LEU A 48 0.09 6.19 5.40
C LEU A 48 0.37 7.09 4.21
N ILE A 49 -0.68 7.79 3.76
CA ILE A 49 -0.60 8.75 2.67
C ILE A 49 -0.81 10.15 3.23
N GLY A 50 0.22 10.99 3.14
CA GLY A 50 0.15 12.39 3.54
C GLY A 50 -0.47 13.23 2.42
N VAL A 51 -1.63 13.84 2.68
CA VAL A 51 -2.28 14.71 1.71
C VAL A 51 -1.61 16.08 1.73
N PHE A 52 -1.23 16.56 0.56
CA PHE A 52 -0.60 17.86 0.37
C PHE A 52 -1.65 18.91 0.02
N ASP A 53 -1.55 20.07 0.65
CA ASP A 53 -2.20 21.29 0.20
C ASP A 53 -1.15 22.35 -0.16
N SER A 54 -1.53 23.36 -0.93
CA SER A 54 -0.63 24.46 -1.31
C SER A 54 -0.55 25.56 -0.26
N GLN A 55 -1.12 25.37 0.93
CA GLN A 55 -1.04 26.36 1.99
C GLN A 55 0.37 26.39 2.56
N SER A 56 0.79 27.58 3.02
CA SER A 56 2.13 27.77 3.55
C SER A 56 2.35 26.92 4.81
N GLN A 57 3.55 26.34 4.96
CA GLN A 57 3.91 25.48 6.12
C GLN A 57 3.90 26.21 7.48
N ASN A 58 3.89 27.54 7.49
CA ASN A 58 3.64 28.32 8.71
C ASN A 58 2.15 28.38 9.09
N ILE A 59 1.28 27.75 8.33
CA ILE A 59 -0.17 27.66 8.55
C ILE A 59 -0.58 26.22 8.83
N VAL A 60 -0.06 25.28 8.04
CA VAL A 60 -0.39 23.85 8.12
C VAL A 60 0.86 22.99 8.19
N GLU A 61 0.73 21.85 8.87
CA GLU A 61 1.69 20.75 8.85
C GLU A 61 1.16 19.65 7.93
N HIS A 62 2.02 19.20 7.00
CA HIS A 62 1.72 18.08 6.11
C HIS A 62 2.28 16.80 6.72
N ALA A 63 1.47 15.74 6.74
CA ALA A 63 1.94 14.43 7.14
C ALA A 63 2.88 13.83 6.06
N ASP A 64 3.76 12.93 6.49
CA ASP A 64 4.63 12.19 5.58
C ASP A 64 3.90 11.00 4.97
N ASN A 65 4.32 10.64 3.75
CA ASN A 65 4.01 9.33 3.20
C ASN A 65 4.91 8.30 3.88
N ARG A 66 4.33 7.21 4.36
CA ARG A 66 5.06 6.16 5.07
C ARG A 66 4.58 4.79 4.63
N PHE A 67 5.54 3.92 4.28
CA PHE A 67 5.29 2.51 4.01
C PHE A 67 6.25 1.67 4.84
N ILE A 68 5.70 0.72 5.58
CA ILE A 68 6.46 -0.22 6.41
C ILE A 68 6.03 -1.62 6.02
N GLY A 69 6.99 -2.50 5.81
CA GLY A 69 6.69 -3.88 5.46
C GLY A 69 7.84 -4.83 5.74
N CYS A 70 7.59 -6.10 5.46
CA CYS A 70 8.57 -7.18 5.54
C CYS A 70 8.56 -7.98 4.23
N VAL A 71 9.69 -8.62 3.93
CA VAL A 71 9.80 -9.52 2.77
C VAL A 71 10.40 -10.87 3.14
N SER A 72 10.00 -11.92 2.44
CA SER A 72 10.55 -13.26 2.71
C SER A 72 11.99 -13.44 2.20
N ASN A 73 12.46 -12.64 1.25
CA ASN A 73 13.82 -12.74 0.70
C ASN A 73 14.77 -11.67 1.30
N PRO A 74 15.87 -12.07 1.99
CA PRO A 74 16.79 -11.14 2.64
C PRO A 74 17.67 -10.33 1.69
N SER A 75 17.62 -10.59 0.37
CA SER A 75 18.35 -9.84 -0.65
C SER A 75 17.45 -8.95 -1.51
N ALA A 76 16.15 -8.89 -1.22
CA ALA A 76 15.21 -8.08 -1.98
C ALA A 76 15.31 -6.59 -1.61
N GLN A 77 15.07 -5.74 -2.62
CA GLN A 77 14.73 -4.33 -2.48
C GLN A 77 13.27 -4.17 -2.90
N VAL A 78 12.55 -3.21 -2.32
CA VAL A 78 11.18 -2.91 -2.72
C VAL A 78 11.09 -1.60 -3.49
N THR A 79 10.19 -1.57 -4.48
CA THR A 79 9.76 -0.35 -5.19
C THR A 79 8.27 -0.15 -4.93
N ILE A 80 7.88 1.10 -4.68
CA ILE A 80 6.51 1.52 -4.39
C ILE A 80 6.03 2.33 -5.59
N ALA A 81 4.90 1.93 -6.16
CA ALA A 81 4.22 2.65 -7.21
C ALA A 81 2.77 2.91 -6.79
N ARG A 82 2.24 4.07 -7.17
CA ARG A 82 0.79 4.32 -7.12
C ARG A 82 0.15 3.76 -8.39
N ILE A 83 -0.99 3.08 -8.24
CA ILE A 83 -1.75 2.55 -9.37
C ILE A 83 -2.72 3.63 -9.81
N GLU A 84 -2.41 4.40 -10.85
CA GLU A 84 -3.36 5.36 -11.43
C GLU A 84 -4.34 4.62 -12.33
N VAL A 85 -5.63 4.92 -12.22
CA VAL A 85 -6.69 4.35 -13.07
C VAL A 85 -7.25 5.46 -13.94
N ASP A 86 -7.32 5.23 -15.25
CA ASP A 86 -8.02 6.13 -16.17
C ASP A 86 -9.54 6.02 -15.93
N PRO A 87 -10.22 7.12 -15.58
CA PRO A 87 -11.64 7.07 -15.24
C PRO A 87 -12.56 6.76 -16.44
N CYS A 88 -12.08 6.97 -17.68
CA CYS A 88 -12.84 6.74 -18.90
C CYS A 88 -12.63 5.34 -19.47
N THR A 89 -11.42 4.79 -19.36
CA THR A 89 -11.05 3.49 -19.97
C THR A 89 -10.84 2.37 -18.96
N GLY A 90 -10.67 2.69 -17.68
CA GLY A 90 -10.30 1.71 -16.65
C GLY A 90 -8.84 1.24 -16.73
N GLU A 91 -8.04 1.75 -17.67
CA GLU A 91 -6.65 1.34 -17.81
C GLU A 91 -5.82 1.74 -16.58
N THR A 92 -5.08 0.78 -16.04
CA THR A 92 -4.20 1.00 -14.87
C THR A 92 -2.77 1.29 -15.29
N LYS A 93 -2.14 2.27 -14.65
CA LYS A 93 -0.73 2.63 -14.84
C LYS A 93 -0.01 2.76 -13.51
N ASP A 94 1.10 2.04 -13.39
CA ASP A 94 2.00 2.18 -12.25
C ASP A 94 2.88 3.43 -12.41
N VAL A 95 2.82 4.33 -11.43
CA VAL A 95 3.69 5.51 -11.34
C VAL A 95 4.58 5.37 -10.11
N ASN A 96 5.90 5.36 -10.32
CA ASN A 96 6.87 5.19 -9.25
C ASN A 96 6.77 6.35 -8.23
N VAL A 97 6.73 5.99 -6.95
CA VAL A 97 6.67 6.89 -5.80
C VAL A 97 7.99 6.85 -5.02
N GLY A 98 8.60 5.67 -4.88
CA GLY A 98 9.86 5.51 -4.17
C GLY A 98 10.36 4.07 -4.11
N SER A 99 11.47 3.86 -3.41
CA SER A 99 12.03 2.53 -3.17
C SER A 99 12.73 2.47 -1.82
N ALA A 100 12.83 1.28 -1.24
CA ALA A 100 13.49 1.04 0.04
C ALA A 100 14.27 -0.27 0.03
N THR A 101 15.40 -0.27 0.72
CA THR A 101 16.17 -1.47 1.05
C THR A 101 15.76 -1.97 2.43
N LEU A 102 16.11 -3.22 2.72
CA LEU A 102 15.90 -3.79 4.05
C LEU A 102 16.73 -3.05 5.10
N LYS A 103 16.19 -2.97 6.32
CA LYS A 103 16.90 -2.43 7.48
C LYS A 103 18.02 -3.40 7.86
N THR A 104 19.25 -2.88 7.90
CA THR A 104 20.43 -3.68 8.25
C THR A 104 20.27 -4.31 9.63
N GLY A 105 20.44 -5.63 9.70
CA GLY A 105 20.37 -6.39 10.96
C GLY A 105 18.96 -6.75 11.43
N ASP A 106 17.91 -6.39 10.68
CA ASP A 106 16.53 -6.78 11.02
C ASP A 106 16.27 -8.25 10.67
N ILE A 107 15.91 -9.05 11.68
CA ILE A 107 15.70 -10.50 11.53
C ILE A 107 14.46 -10.85 10.70
N ARG A 108 13.52 -9.93 10.51
CA ARG A 108 12.27 -10.10 9.75
C ARG A 108 12.38 -9.60 8.31
N ASN A 109 13.57 -9.14 7.89
CA ASN A 109 13.77 -8.45 6.62
C ASN A 109 12.81 -7.25 6.48
N LYS A 110 12.68 -6.46 7.55
CA LYS A 110 11.85 -5.28 7.55
C LYS A 110 12.43 -4.18 6.67
N TRP A 111 11.57 -3.40 6.03
CA TRP A 111 11.93 -2.19 5.29
C TRP A 111 11.01 -1.05 5.69
N GLU A 112 11.48 0.18 5.47
CA GLU A 112 10.70 1.39 5.67
C GLU A 112 11.06 2.38 4.57
N TRP A 113 10.03 2.97 3.98
CA TRP A 113 10.15 4.12 3.12
C TRP A 113 9.33 5.26 3.72
N ARG A 114 9.93 6.44 3.75
CA ARG A 114 9.30 7.67 4.23
C ARG A 114 9.69 8.83 3.34
N ALA A 115 8.71 9.64 2.95
CA ALA A 115 8.95 10.86 2.20
C ALA A 115 7.95 11.94 2.57
N GLU A 116 8.46 13.16 2.73
CA GLU A 116 7.63 14.34 2.98
C GLU A 116 6.69 14.61 1.81
N SER A 117 5.44 14.97 2.14
CA SER A 117 4.49 15.47 1.15
C SER A 117 4.83 16.92 0.82
N THR A 118 5.52 17.12 -0.31
CA THR A 118 6.10 18.42 -0.70
C THR A 118 5.45 19.07 -1.92
N ALA A 119 4.59 18.34 -2.63
CA ALA A 119 3.92 18.83 -3.83
C ALA A 119 2.55 18.17 -4.01
N LEU A 120 1.68 18.84 -4.77
CA LEU A 120 0.41 18.27 -5.19
C LEU A 120 0.67 17.02 -6.04
N GLN A 121 0.04 15.92 -5.66
CA GLN A 121 0.11 14.66 -6.35
C GLN A 121 -1.29 14.09 -6.53
N ARG A 122 -1.47 13.26 -7.57
CA ARG A 122 -2.70 12.48 -7.72
C ARG A 122 -2.72 11.37 -6.68
N TYR A 123 -3.78 11.32 -5.88
CA TYR A 123 -3.99 10.27 -4.89
C TYR A 123 -4.84 9.15 -5.49
N THR A 124 -4.42 7.92 -5.22
CA THR A 124 -5.09 6.71 -5.72
C THR A 124 -5.62 5.84 -4.59
N ARG A 125 -6.50 4.90 -4.95
CA ARG A 125 -7.05 3.87 -4.07
C ARG A 125 -6.01 2.83 -3.66
N GLU A 126 -5.04 2.54 -4.53
CA GLU A 126 -4.16 1.36 -4.39
C GLU A 126 -2.71 1.65 -4.76
N TYR A 127 -1.77 1.11 -3.98
CA TYR A 127 -0.33 1.18 -4.25
C TYR A 127 0.20 -0.23 -4.51
N ARG A 128 1.03 -0.37 -5.55
CA ARG A 128 1.73 -1.61 -5.86
C ARG A 128 3.14 -1.57 -5.30
N ILE A 129 3.47 -2.56 -4.49
CA ILE A 129 4.83 -2.79 -4.01
C ILE A 129 5.39 -3.98 -4.79
N THR A 130 6.57 -3.81 -5.38
CA THR A 130 7.26 -4.85 -6.15
C THR A 130 8.64 -5.13 -5.59
N ALA A 131 9.04 -6.41 -5.58
CA ALA A 131 10.36 -6.85 -5.15
C ALA A 131 11.34 -6.89 -6.33
N SER A 132 12.59 -6.48 -6.10
CA SER A 132 13.66 -6.50 -7.10
C SER A 132 14.05 -7.90 -7.59
N THR A 133 13.66 -8.94 -6.85
CA THR A 133 13.85 -10.35 -7.21
C THR A 133 12.93 -10.83 -8.34
N GLY A 134 12.04 -9.96 -8.82
CA GLY A 134 11.05 -10.27 -9.85
C GLY A 134 9.80 -10.92 -9.31
N THR A 135 8.84 -11.13 -10.21
CA THR A 135 7.54 -11.75 -9.93
C THR A 135 7.50 -13.20 -10.41
N GLY A 136 6.73 -14.03 -9.73
CA GLY A 136 6.54 -15.43 -10.11
C GLY A 136 5.16 -15.95 -9.74
N SER A 137 4.53 -16.66 -10.67
CA SER A 137 3.24 -17.29 -10.46
C SER A 137 3.35 -18.43 -9.44
N THR A 138 2.44 -18.42 -8.48
CA THR A 138 2.28 -19.44 -7.45
C THR A 138 0.84 -19.95 -7.45
N ASN A 139 0.61 -21.13 -6.86
CA ASN A 139 -0.71 -21.75 -6.79
C ASN A 139 -1.41 -21.88 -8.15
N GLY A 140 -0.72 -22.48 -9.14
CA GLY A 140 -1.29 -22.69 -10.48
C GLY A 140 -1.55 -21.41 -11.28
N GLY A 141 -0.97 -20.27 -10.89
CA GLY A 141 -1.15 -18.98 -11.58
C GLY A 141 -2.08 -18.02 -10.87
N GLN A 142 -2.72 -18.43 -9.77
CA GLN A 142 -3.70 -17.62 -9.05
C GLN A 142 -3.08 -16.52 -8.20
N ILE A 143 -1.84 -16.69 -7.74
CA ILE A 143 -1.16 -15.68 -6.91
C ILE A 143 0.17 -15.33 -7.58
N LEU A 144 0.30 -14.08 -7.99
CA LEU A 144 1.54 -13.55 -8.54
C LEU A 144 2.40 -12.98 -7.41
N ALA A 145 3.31 -13.81 -6.90
CA ALA A 145 4.26 -13.41 -5.86
C ALA A 145 5.35 -12.48 -6.44
N GLY A 146 6.07 -11.76 -5.58
CA GLY A 146 7.00 -10.69 -5.94
C GLY A 146 6.35 -9.31 -6.07
N GLN A 147 5.03 -9.24 -5.90
CA GLN A 147 4.28 -8.00 -5.81
C GLN A 147 3.17 -8.10 -4.77
N TYR A 148 2.73 -6.95 -4.26
CA TYR A 148 1.60 -6.81 -3.36
C TYR A 148 0.86 -5.50 -3.66
N VAL A 149 -0.47 -5.54 -3.66
CA VAL A 149 -1.32 -4.35 -3.84
C VAL A 149 -1.88 -3.97 -2.48
N GLN A 150 -1.46 -2.80 -1.98
CA GLN A 150 -1.94 -2.23 -0.74
C GLN A 150 -3.09 -1.25 -1.03
N PRO A 151 -4.31 -1.52 -0.54
CA PRO A 151 -5.35 -0.50 -0.54
C PRO A 151 -4.98 0.62 0.44
N VAL A 152 -5.25 1.87 0.05
CA VAL A 152 -5.10 3.02 0.93
C VAL A 152 -6.25 3.05 1.91
N THR A 153 -5.96 2.79 3.18
CA THR A 153 -6.95 2.82 4.26
C THR A 153 -6.98 4.15 5.00
N GLU A 154 -5.93 4.97 4.87
CA GLU A 154 -5.79 6.23 5.60
C GLU A 154 -5.08 7.29 4.74
N GLY A 155 -5.73 8.46 4.63
CA GLY A 155 -5.15 9.67 4.08
C GLY A 155 -5.18 10.76 5.15
N ILE A 156 -4.01 11.28 5.51
CA ILE A 156 -3.88 12.28 6.58
C ILE A 156 -3.86 13.67 5.95
N PHE A 157 -4.89 14.47 6.25
CA PHE A 157 -5.00 15.84 5.77
C PHE A 157 -4.09 16.80 6.56
N PRO A 158 -3.71 17.94 5.98
CA PRO A 158 -2.90 18.93 6.67
C PRO A 158 -3.60 19.49 7.91
N GLU A 159 -2.87 19.63 9.00
CA GLU A 159 -3.38 20.14 10.26
C GLU A 159 -2.85 21.54 10.56
N ALA A 160 -3.64 22.38 11.24
CA ALA A 160 -3.20 23.73 11.59
C ALA A 160 -2.08 23.69 12.64
N VAL A 161 -0.95 24.35 12.36
CA VAL A 161 0.23 24.35 13.26
C VAL A 161 0.01 25.13 14.57
N THR A 162 -1.08 25.90 14.69
CA THR A 162 -1.38 26.73 15.86
C THR A 162 -2.73 26.32 16.46
N PRO A 163 -2.77 25.95 17.75
CA PRO A 163 -4.03 25.68 18.45
C PRO A 163 -5.01 26.85 18.36
N GLY A 164 -6.29 26.56 18.15
CA GLY A 164 -7.35 27.57 18.06
C GLY A 164 -7.47 28.27 16.71
N ARG A 165 -6.59 27.97 15.74
CA ARG A 165 -6.76 28.38 14.35
C ARG A 165 -7.79 27.49 13.67
N LEU A 166 -8.57 28.06 12.76
CA LEU A 166 -9.44 27.27 11.89
C LEU A 166 -8.60 26.32 11.04
N SER A 167 -8.97 25.04 11.02
CA SER A 167 -8.35 24.03 10.17
C SER A 167 -8.43 24.44 8.70
N ALA A 168 -7.43 24.02 7.94
CA ALA A 168 -7.46 24.07 6.48
C ALA A 168 -8.67 23.31 5.95
N LYS A 169 -9.17 23.72 4.78
CA LYS A 169 -10.21 22.95 4.10
C LYS A 169 -9.55 21.72 3.51
N ASN A 170 -10.08 20.54 3.85
CA ASN A 170 -9.67 19.29 3.22
C ASN A 170 -9.97 19.35 1.72
N ASP A 171 -8.93 19.39 0.90
CA ASP A 171 -9.06 19.40 -0.55
C ASP A 171 -9.07 17.96 -1.09
N PHE A 172 -10.23 17.53 -1.58
CA PHE A 172 -10.40 16.24 -2.23
C PHE A 172 -10.17 16.28 -3.74
N SER A 173 -9.82 17.45 -4.31
CA SER A 173 -9.68 17.63 -5.76
C SER A 173 -8.68 16.68 -6.41
N GLN A 174 -7.66 16.24 -5.66
CA GLN A 174 -6.61 15.33 -6.15
C GLN A 174 -6.93 13.84 -5.93
N PHE A 175 -8.03 13.51 -5.24
CA PHE A 175 -8.52 12.14 -5.10
C PHE A 175 -9.36 11.80 -6.34
N THR A 176 -8.68 11.56 -7.47
CA THR A 176 -9.34 11.37 -8.78
C THR A 176 -10.36 10.23 -8.75
N HIS A 177 -10.05 9.15 -8.03
CA HIS A 177 -10.96 8.02 -7.82
C HIS A 177 -12.26 8.38 -7.07
N LEU A 178 -12.25 9.41 -6.21
CA LEU A 178 -13.46 9.92 -5.53
C LEU A 178 -14.17 11.00 -6.36
N ARG A 179 -13.40 11.88 -6.99
CA ARG A 179 -13.91 13.04 -7.73
C ARG A 179 -14.56 12.64 -9.06
N ASP A 180 -13.86 11.80 -9.81
CA ASP A 180 -14.25 11.41 -11.17
C ASP A 180 -15.09 10.12 -11.15
N GLY A 181 -15.06 9.39 -10.04
CA GLY A 181 -15.62 8.04 -9.93
C GLY A 181 -14.78 7.01 -10.69
N LEU A 182 -15.05 5.74 -10.39
CA LEU A 182 -14.57 4.62 -11.19
C LEU A 182 -15.82 3.99 -11.81
N GLY A 183 -15.92 4.10 -13.14
CA GLY A 183 -16.94 3.36 -13.87
C GLY A 183 -16.67 1.85 -13.77
N PRO A 184 -17.70 1.00 -13.88
CA PRO A 184 -17.47 -0.44 -13.97
C PRO A 184 -16.57 -0.75 -15.17
N ASP A 185 -15.69 -1.74 -15.02
CA ASP A 185 -14.93 -2.28 -16.14
C ASP A 185 -15.86 -2.96 -17.17
N GLU A 186 -15.30 -3.45 -18.27
CA GLU A 186 -16.05 -4.12 -19.34
C GLU A 186 -16.85 -5.35 -18.85
N ASP A 187 -16.46 -5.92 -17.71
CA ASP A 187 -17.08 -7.09 -17.07
C ASP A 187 -18.06 -6.71 -15.95
N GLY A 188 -18.25 -5.41 -15.67
CA GLY A 188 -19.16 -4.92 -14.64
C GLY A 188 -18.58 -4.87 -13.23
N ASN A 189 -17.28 -5.05 -13.05
CA ASN A 189 -16.60 -4.98 -11.74
C ASN A 189 -16.22 -3.54 -11.38
N LEU A 190 -16.16 -3.24 -10.07
CA LEU A 190 -15.77 -1.95 -9.47
C LEU A 190 -14.41 -2.02 -8.77
#